data_AF-B1FXR0-F1
#
_entry.id   AF-B1FXR0-F1
#
_cell.length_a   1.000
_cell.length_b   1.000
_cell.length_c   1.000
_cell.angle_alpha   90.00
_cell.angle_beta   90.00
_cell.angle_gamma   90.00
#
_symmetry.space_group_name_H-M   'P 1'
#
loop_
_entity.id
_entity.type
_entity.pdbx_description
1 polymer ?
#
loop_
_entity_poly.entity_id
_entity_poly.type
_entity_poly.pdbx_seq_one_letter_code
_entity_poly.pdbx_strand_id
1 'polypeptide(L)'
;MHKKMKIPPGVTNEELWRKHCRKIRARALDLLEGRLGVIEAARAMLQLAYWTKVEGEPEFLLFRAIASATDDLPVGSVRAYWAADALEREDVRIDAAEKLWNEKAVAAAEKLVERYQWTVPPQPGSQRPKLTCDMQAMLESSHEDDV
;
A
#
# COMPACT_ATOMS: atom_id res chain seq x y z
N MET A 1 14.04 -9.33 -4.57
CA MET A 1 13.76 -9.52 -6.01
C MET A 1 12.51 -8.72 -6.38
N HIS A 2 12.63 -7.65 -7.17
CA HIS A 2 11.49 -6.83 -7.55
C HIS A 2 10.65 -7.57 -8.61
N LYS A 3 9.53 -8.18 -8.20
CA LYS A 3 8.56 -8.78 -9.14
C LYS A 3 8.00 -7.65 -10.00
N LYS A 4 8.51 -7.49 -11.24
CA LYS A 4 7.91 -6.57 -12.22
C LYS A 4 6.46 -7.00 -12.41
N MET A 5 5.53 -6.23 -11.86
CA MET A 5 4.10 -6.48 -12.04
C MET A 5 3.77 -6.36 -13.52
N LYS A 6 3.31 -7.47 -14.11
CA LYS A 6 2.78 -7.47 -15.47
C LYS A 6 1.37 -6.90 -15.43
N ILE A 7 1.03 -6.09 -16.42
CA ILE A 7 -0.33 -5.54 -16.55
C ILE A 7 -1.29 -6.73 -16.77
N PRO A 8 -2.32 -6.89 -15.95
CA PRO A 8 -3.27 -8.00 -16.08
C PRO A 8 -3.99 -7.97 -17.44
N PRO A 9 -4.33 -9.13 -18.02
CA PRO A 9 -5.08 -9.18 -19.27
C PRO A 9 -6.43 -8.46 -19.14
N GLY A 10 -6.81 -7.72 -20.18
CA GLY A 10 -8.04 -6.94 -20.23
C GLY A 10 -8.02 -5.62 -19.46
N VAL A 11 -6.84 -5.12 -19.07
CA VAL A 11 -6.63 -3.71 -18.69
C VAL A 11 -6.30 -2.94 -19.97
N THR A 12 -7.20 -2.07 -20.41
CA THR A 12 -7.01 -1.25 -21.61
C THR A 12 -6.36 0.10 -21.30
N ASN A 13 -6.61 0.65 -20.10
CA ASN A 13 -6.03 1.92 -19.66
C ASN A 13 -4.90 1.68 -18.65
N GLU A 14 -3.67 1.58 -19.16
CA GLU A 14 -2.48 1.31 -18.34
C GLU A 14 -2.15 2.42 -17.35
N GLU A 15 -2.36 3.69 -17.73
CA GLU A 15 -2.08 4.83 -16.87
C GLU A 15 -3.01 4.87 -15.66
N LEU A 16 -4.30 4.62 -15.89
CA LEU A 16 -5.31 4.51 -14.84
C LEU A 16 -5.00 3.32 -13.92
N TRP A 17 -4.60 2.18 -14.48
CA TRP A 17 -4.15 1.02 -13.69
C TRP A 17 -2.93 1.37 -12.82
N ARG A 18 -1.90 2.02 -13.36
CA ARG A 18 -0.74 2.50 -12.57
C ARG A 18 -1.15 3.49 -11.49
N LYS A 19 -2.15 4.35 -11.74
CA LYS A 19 -2.70 5.26 -10.74
C LYS A 19 -3.40 4.49 -9.61
N HIS A 20 -4.13 3.43 -9.92
CA HIS A 20 -4.73 2.56 -8.90
C HIS A 20 -3.67 1.80 -8.10
N CYS A 21 -2.61 1.29 -8.72
CA CYS A 21 -1.48 0.70 -8.01
C CYS A 21 -0.80 1.67 -7.05
N ARG A 22 -0.62 2.95 -7.45
CA ARG A 22 -0.15 4.01 -6.55
C ARG A 22 -1.08 4.23 -5.37
N LYS A 23 -2.40 4.22 -5.61
CA LYS A 23 -3.40 4.36 -4.54
C LYS A 23 -3.38 3.19 -3.55
N ILE A 24 -3.14 1.96 -4.01
CA ILE A 24 -2.99 0.80 -3.12
C ILE A 24 -1.85 1.04 -2.14
N ARG A 25 -0.67 1.41 -2.64
CA ARG A 25 0.48 1.74 -1.78
C ARG A 25 0.16 2.88 -0.81
N ALA A 26 -0.48 3.94 -1.30
CA ALA A 26 -0.86 5.08 -0.45
C ALA A 26 -1.78 4.65 0.70
N ARG A 27 -2.81 3.83 0.43
CA ARG A 27 -3.71 3.32 1.47
C ARG A 27 -3.03 2.37 2.46
N ALA A 28 -2.08 1.57 1.99
CA ALA A 28 -1.27 0.74 2.87
C ALA A 28 -0.41 1.60 3.82
N LEU A 29 0.22 2.66 3.31
CA LEU A 29 0.96 3.62 4.13
C LEU A 29 0.05 4.38 5.10
N ASP A 30 -1.13 4.83 4.64
CA ASP A 30 -2.10 5.51 5.50
C ASP A 30 -2.49 4.62 6.70
N LEU A 31 -2.64 3.31 6.49
CA LEU A 31 -2.91 2.34 7.56
C LEU A 31 -1.70 2.17 8.51
N LEU A 32 -0.48 2.06 7.98
CA LEU A 32 0.74 1.93 8.78
C LEU A 32 1.04 3.17 9.63
N GLU A 33 0.74 4.35 9.10
CA GLU A 33 0.90 5.63 9.79
C GLU A 33 -0.28 5.95 10.74
N GLY A 34 -1.28 5.08 10.81
CA GLY A 34 -2.47 5.27 11.65
C GLY A 34 -3.41 6.40 11.17
N ARG A 35 -3.25 6.86 9.92
CA ARG A 35 -4.14 7.87 9.30
C ARG A 35 -5.47 7.27 8.86
N LEU A 36 -5.53 5.96 8.64
CA LEU A 36 -6.76 5.19 8.40
C LEU A 36 -6.86 4.03 9.38
N GLY A 37 -8.07 3.78 9.88
CA GLY A 37 -8.38 2.57 10.63
C GLY A 37 -8.32 1.32 9.73
N VAL A 38 -8.20 0.15 10.34
CA VAL A 38 -8.16 -1.16 9.68
C VAL A 38 -9.41 -1.39 8.83
N ILE A 39 -10.59 -1.05 9.36
CA ILE A 39 -11.87 -1.26 8.66
C ILE A 39 -11.99 -0.32 7.45
N GLU A 40 -11.63 0.96 7.63
CA GLU A 40 -11.63 1.93 6.53
C GLU A 40 -10.64 1.56 5.44
N ALA A 41 -9.43 1.16 5.83
CA ALA A 41 -8.41 0.70 4.90
C ALA A 41 -8.88 -0.55 4.14
N ALA A 42 -9.49 -1.52 4.82
CA ALA A 42 -10.01 -2.73 4.18
C ALA A 42 -11.07 -2.41 3.11
N ARG A 43 -12.04 -1.55 3.43
CA ARG A 43 -13.08 -1.11 2.49
C ARG A 43 -12.49 -0.36 1.30
N ALA A 44 -11.52 0.51 1.52
CA ALA A 44 -10.83 1.24 0.45
C ALA A 44 -9.99 0.31 -0.45
N MET A 45 -9.35 -0.71 0.13
CA MET A 45 -8.54 -1.69 -0.60
C MET A 45 -9.37 -2.56 -1.54
N LEU A 46 -10.61 -2.93 -1.16
CA LEU A 46 -11.48 -3.77 -1.99
C LEU A 46 -11.76 -3.17 -3.37
N GLN A 47 -12.13 -1.89 -3.41
CA GLN A 47 -12.41 -1.20 -4.67
C GLN A 47 -11.16 -1.15 -5.57
N LEU A 48 -10.00 -0.90 -4.97
CA LEU A 48 -8.73 -0.87 -5.70
C LEU A 48 -8.32 -2.27 -6.18
N ALA A 49 -8.59 -3.31 -5.39
CA ALA A 49 -8.29 -4.69 -5.74
C ALA A 49 -9.05 -5.12 -7.01
N TYR A 50 -10.35 -4.77 -7.07
CA TYR A 50 -11.20 -5.02 -8.23
C TYR A 50 -10.66 -4.32 -9.49
N TRP A 51 -10.38 -3.01 -9.41
CA TRP A 51 -9.88 -2.25 -10.56
C TRP A 51 -8.48 -2.66 -11.03
N THR A 52 -7.67 -3.24 -10.15
CA THR A 52 -6.32 -3.71 -10.49
C THR A 52 -6.25 -5.21 -10.77
N LYS A 53 -7.37 -5.93 -10.67
CA LYS A 53 -7.50 -7.39 -10.86
C LYS A 53 -6.58 -8.21 -9.96
N VAL A 54 -6.40 -7.78 -8.72
CA VAL A 54 -5.57 -8.44 -7.69
C VAL A 54 -6.40 -9.02 -6.54
N GLU A 55 -7.70 -9.17 -6.75
CA GLU A 55 -8.66 -9.65 -5.75
C GLU A 55 -8.33 -11.02 -5.14
N GLY A 56 -7.68 -11.89 -5.92
CA GLY A 56 -7.28 -13.23 -5.48
C GLY A 56 -5.94 -13.29 -4.74
N GLU A 57 -5.25 -12.17 -4.59
CA GLU A 57 -3.97 -12.12 -3.86
C GLU A 57 -4.22 -12.22 -2.34
N PRO A 58 -3.35 -12.90 -1.58
CA PRO A 58 -3.62 -13.26 -0.19
C PRO A 58 -3.80 -12.04 0.72
N GLU A 59 -3.06 -10.96 0.49
CA GLU A 59 -3.23 -9.71 1.24
C GLU A 59 -4.63 -9.09 1.00
N PHE A 60 -5.15 -9.15 -0.22
CA PHE A 60 -6.47 -8.60 -0.55
C PHE A 60 -7.62 -9.52 -0.12
N LEU A 61 -7.39 -10.83 -0.08
CA LEU A 61 -8.33 -11.77 0.54
C LEU A 61 -8.46 -11.52 2.05
N LEU A 62 -7.37 -11.17 2.74
CA LEU A 62 -7.44 -10.75 4.14
C LEU A 62 -8.26 -9.46 4.29
N PHE A 63 -7.99 -8.41 3.50
CA PHE A 63 -8.80 -7.18 3.55
C PHE A 63 -10.27 -7.44 3.21
N ARG A 64 -10.57 -8.37 2.30
CA ARG A 64 -11.95 -8.83 2.03
C ARG A 64 -12.58 -9.50 3.24
N ALA A 65 -11.86 -10.37 3.93
CA ALA A 65 -12.35 -11.02 5.14
C ALA A 65 -12.65 -10.00 6.25
N ILE A 66 -11.77 -9.02 6.46
CA ILE A 66 -11.98 -7.93 7.41
C ILE A 66 -13.23 -7.13 7.04
N ALA A 67 -13.33 -6.68 5.79
CA ALA A 67 -14.48 -5.89 5.33
C ALA A 67 -15.80 -6.67 5.42
N SER A 68 -15.79 -7.97 5.15
CA SER A 68 -16.97 -8.83 5.29
C SER A 68 -17.34 -9.10 6.75
N ALA A 69 -16.37 -9.18 7.65
CA ALA A 69 -16.63 -9.37 9.08
C ALA A 69 -17.09 -8.10 9.79
N THR A 70 -17.02 -6.95 9.12
CA THR A 70 -17.31 -5.62 9.66
C THR A 70 -18.25 -4.84 8.74
N ASP A 71 -18.99 -5.52 7.87
CA ASP A 71 -19.86 -4.89 6.88
C ASP A 71 -21.07 -4.19 7.52
N ASP A 72 -21.55 -4.72 8.64
CA ASP A 72 -22.64 -4.21 9.46
C ASP A 72 -22.24 -2.97 10.29
N LEU A 73 -20.94 -2.72 10.47
CA LEU A 73 -20.46 -1.65 11.34
C LEU A 73 -20.52 -0.27 10.66
N PRO A 74 -21.02 0.78 11.36
CA PRO A 74 -21.09 2.13 10.85
C PRO A 74 -19.71 2.82 10.89
N VAL A 75 -18.91 2.56 9.86
CA VAL A 75 -17.57 3.15 9.69
C VAL A 75 -17.53 4.08 8.49
N GLY A 76 -16.99 5.28 8.68
CA GLY A 76 -16.88 6.32 7.65
C GLY A 76 -18.18 7.13 7.47
N SER A 77 -18.51 7.46 6.22
CA SER A 77 -19.61 8.39 5.90
C SER A 77 -21.01 7.90 6.26
N VAL A 78 -21.19 6.59 6.47
CA VAL A 78 -22.49 6.01 6.83
C VAL A 78 -22.96 6.43 8.23
N ARG A 79 -22.04 6.85 9.10
CA ARG A 79 -22.34 7.31 10.47
C ARG A 79 -23.29 8.50 10.50
N ALA A 80 -23.31 9.31 9.44
CA ALA A 80 -24.22 10.46 9.30
C ALA A 80 -25.71 10.07 9.28
N TYR A 81 -26.02 8.79 9.03
CA TYR A 81 -27.40 8.27 8.95
C TYR A 81 -27.82 7.45 10.18
N TRP A 82 -26.95 7.33 11.19
CA TRP A 82 -27.20 6.52 12.38
C TRP A 82 -27.58 7.40 13.57
N ALA A 83 -28.41 6.85 14.46
CA ALA A 83 -28.74 7.49 15.73
C ALA A 83 -27.52 7.48 16.67
N ALA A 84 -27.38 8.53 17.50
CA ALA A 84 -26.19 8.72 18.34
C ALA A 84 -25.98 7.59 19.36
N ASP A 85 -27.07 7.09 19.96
CA ASP A 85 -27.08 5.95 20.89
C ASP A 85 -26.65 4.63 20.21
N ALA A 86 -27.07 4.43 18.96
CA ALA A 86 -26.62 3.29 18.15
C ALA A 86 -25.12 3.41 17.82
N LEU A 87 -24.62 4.61 17.51
CA LEU A 87 -23.19 4.83 17.25
C LEU A 87 -22.33 4.51 18.47
N GLU A 88 -22.70 4.99 19.67
CA GLU A 88 -21.96 4.68 20.91
C GLU A 88 -21.86 3.18 21.17
N ARG A 89 -22.95 2.43 20.92
CA ARG A 89 -22.95 0.97 21.06
C ARG A 89 -22.04 0.29 20.04
N GLU A 90 -22.11 0.69 18.78
CA GLU A 90 -21.32 0.07 17.72
C GLU A 90 -19.84 0.49 17.76
N ASP A 91 -19.50 1.65 18.34
CA ASP A 91 -18.12 2.11 18.51
C ASP A 91 -17.29 1.13 19.36
N VAL A 92 -17.91 0.51 20.37
CA VAL A 92 -17.26 -0.57 21.15
C VAL A 92 -16.93 -1.78 20.28
N ARG A 93 -17.82 -2.14 19.35
CA ARG A 93 -17.60 -3.25 18.40
C ARG A 93 -16.55 -2.89 17.35
N ILE A 94 -16.55 -1.65 16.88
CA ILE A 94 -15.52 -1.11 15.98
C ILE A 94 -14.15 -1.19 16.64
N ASP A 95 -13.99 -0.70 17.87
CA ASP A 95 -12.73 -0.75 18.60
C ASP A 95 -12.24 -2.19 18.82
N ALA A 96 -13.15 -3.12 19.13
CA ALA A 96 -12.82 -4.53 19.29
C ALA A 96 -12.35 -5.16 17.96
N ALA A 97 -13.04 -4.86 16.85
CA ALA A 97 -12.67 -5.32 15.52
C ALA A 97 -11.32 -4.74 15.06
N GLU A 98 -11.11 -3.43 15.24
CA GLU A 98 -9.85 -2.75 14.93
C GLU A 98 -8.68 -3.42 15.64
N LYS A 99 -8.79 -3.68 16.95
CA LYS A 99 -7.76 -4.38 17.74
C LYS A 99 -7.54 -5.82 17.28
N LEU A 100 -8.62 -6.57 17.00
CA LEU A 100 -8.55 -7.97 16.58
C LEU A 100 -7.79 -8.14 15.26
N TRP A 101 -7.98 -7.21 14.32
CA TRP A 101 -7.43 -7.31 12.97
C TRP A 101 -6.13 -6.52 12.77
N ASN A 102 -5.77 -5.63 13.71
CA ASN A 102 -4.65 -4.70 13.58
C ASN A 102 -3.35 -5.40 13.15
N GLU A 103 -2.90 -6.40 13.90
CA GLU A 103 -1.62 -7.08 13.63
C GLU A 103 -1.58 -7.69 12.22
N LYS A 104 -2.66 -8.38 11.82
CA LYS A 104 -2.76 -9.02 10.50
C LYS A 104 -2.84 -7.97 9.38
N ALA A 105 -3.57 -6.88 9.60
CA ALA A 105 -3.74 -5.82 8.62
C ALA A 105 -2.45 -5.03 8.41
N VAL A 106 -1.70 -4.74 9.48
CA VAL A 106 -0.38 -4.10 9.44
C VAL A 106 0.61 -4.97 8.69
N ALA A 107 0.72 -6.25 9.04
CA ALA A 107 1.61 -7.18 8.34
C ALA A 107 1.29 -7.33 6.84
N ALA A 108 0.00 -7.29 6.48
CA ALA A 108 -0.42 -7.28 5.07
C ALA A 108 -0.09 -5.95 4.38
N ALA A 109 -0.29 -4.82 5.08
CA ALA A 109 0.03 -3.49 4.55
C ALA A 109 1.53 -3.33 4.28
N GLU A 110 2.41 -3.81 5.16
CA GLU A 110 3.86 -3.81 4.94
C GLU A 110 4.24 -4.56 3.66
N LYS A 111 3.70 -5.77 3.47
CA LYS A 111 3.90 -6.57 2.25
C LYS A 111 3.40 -5.85 1.00
N LEU A 112 2.27 -5.15 1.10
CA LEU A 112 1.75 -4.34 -0.01
C LEU A 112 2.68 -3.15 -0.31
N VAL A 113 3.16 -2.42 0.70
CA VAL A 113 4.09 -1.30 0.49
C VAL A 113 5.35 -1.76 -0.22
N GLU A 114 5.94 -2.87 0.22
CA GLU A 114 7.12 -3.46 -0.43
C GLU A 114 6.81 -3.90 -1.87
N ARG A 115 5.68 -4.60 -2.08
CA ARG A 115 5.26 -5.09 -3.40
C ARG A 115 5.04 -3.96 -4.40
N TYR A 116 4.48 -2.83 -3.94
CA TYR A 116 4.15 -1.68 -4.77
C TYR A 116 5.20 -0.56 -4.74
N GLN A 117 6.40 -0.82 -4.22
CA GLN A 117 7.48 0.18 -4.17
C GLN A 117 7.85 0.76 -5.55
N TRP A 118 7.68 -0.03 -6.62
CA TRP A 118 7.93 0.38 -8.01
C TRP A 118 7.01 1.53 -8.48
N THR A 119 5.92 1.78 -7.76
CA THR A 119 4.97 2.85 -8.08
C THR A 119 5.47 4.24 -7.68
N VAL A 120 6.54 4.30 -6.89
CA VAL A 120 7.21 5.55 -6.52
C VAL A 120 8.01 6.02 -7.74
N PRO A 121 7.74 7.23 -8.26
CA PRO A 121 8.64 7.82 -9.25
C PRO A 121 10.02 7.95 -8.61
N PRO A 122 11.11 7.66 -9.34
CA PRO A 122 12.45 7.83 -8.79
C PRO A 122 12.57 9.24 -8.24
N GLN A 123 12.88 9.35 -6.94
CA GLN A 123 13.08 10.64 -6.30
C GLN A 123 14.21 11.35 -7.06
N PRO A 124 14.09 12.65 -7.39
CA PRO A 124 15.11 13.40 -8.14
C PRO A 124 16.48 13.52 -7.43
N GLY A 125 16.67 12.88 -6.27
CA GLY A 125 17.95 12.78 -5.55
C GLY A 125 18.54 11.36 -5.46
N SER A 126 17.97 10.35 -6.14
CA SER A 126 18.47 8.96 -6.13
C SER A 126 19.12 8.54 -7.47
N GLN A 127 19.54 9.50 -8.29
CA GLN A 127 20.59 9.22 -9.26
C GLN A 127 21.87 9.02 -8.45
N ARG A 128 22.45 7.81 -8.45
CA ARG A 128 23.89 7.69 -8.18
C ARG A 128 24.58 8.68 -9.13
N PRO A 129 25.54 9.50 -8.66
CA PRO A 129 26.32 10.30 -9.58
C PRO A 129 26.85 9.33 -10.62
N LYS A 130 26.53 9.58 -11.90
CA LYS A 130 27.26 8.95 -12.98
C LYS A 130 28.67 9.44 -12.78
N LEU A 131 29.57 8.58 -12.31
CA LEU A 131 30.99 8.83 -12.41
C LEU A 131 31.21 9.10 -13.90
N THR A 132 31.47 10.36 -14.23
CA THR A 132 31.94 10.71 -15.56
C THR A 132 33.27 9.99 -15.73
N CYS A 133 33.58 9.57 -16.96
CA CYS A 133 34.79 8.81 -17.29
C CYS A 133 36.06 9.44 -16.69
N ASP A 134 36.07 10.77 -16.54
CA ASP A 134 37.17 11.54 -15.96
C ASP A 134 37.48 11.20 -14.50
N MET A 135 36.47 10.84 -13.69
CA MET A 135 36.66 10.57 -12.26
C MET A 135 37.19 9.15 -11.99
N GLN A 136 36.99 8.22 -12.93
CA GLN A 136 37.50 6.85 -12.82
C GLN A 136 38.99 6.76 -13.20
N ALA A 137 39.44 7.60 -14.12
CA ALA A 137 40.86 7.71 -14.48
C ALA A 137 41.74 8.28 -13.35
N MET A 138 41.19 9.15 -12.48
CA MET A 138 41.95 9.72 -11.36
C MET A 138 42.18 8.73 -10.21
N LEU A 139 41.28 7.76 -10.02
CA LEU A 139 41.41 6.77 -8.93
C LEU A 139 42.37 5.63 -9.28
N GLU A 140 42.50 5.27 -10.56
CA GLU A 140 43.42 4.23 -11.04
C GLU A 140 44.86 4.72 -11.21
N SER A 141 45.10 6.05 -11.24
CA SER A 141 46.45 6.61 -11.36
C SER A 141 47.22 6.72 -10.03
N SER A 142 46.60 6.40 -8.88
CA SER A 142 47.22 6.60 -7.55
C SER A 142 47.83 5.33 -6.94
N HIS A 143 48.04 4.26 -7.72
CA HIS A 143 48.50 2.96 -7.18
C HIS A 143 49.71 2.33 -7.88
N GLU A 144 50.47 3.09 -8.66
CA GLU A 144 51.77 2.66 -9.16
C GLU A 144 52.80 3.73 -8.84
N ASP A 145 53.41 3.63 -7.65
CA ASP A 145 54.80 4.04 -7.37
C ASP A 145 55.07 3.83 -5.87
N ASP A 146 55.62 2.66 -5.53
CA ASP A 146 56.54 2.49 -4.40
C ASP A 146 57.24 1.12 -4.58
N VAL A 147 58.41 1.18 -5.25
CA VAL A 147 59.49 0.18 -5.23
C VAL A 147 60.44 0.52 -4.10
#